data_AF-A0A962L5T7-F1
#
_entry.id   AF-A0A962L5T7-F1
#
_cell.length_a   1.000
_cell.length_b   1.000
_cell.length_c   1.000
_cell.angle_alpha   90.00
_cell.angle_beta   90.00
_cell.angle_gamma   90.00
#
_symmetry.space_group_name_H-M   'P 1'
#
loop_
_entity.id
_entity.type
_entity.pdbx_description
1 polymer ?
#
loop_
_entity_poly.entity_id
_entity_poly.type
_entity_poly.pdbx_seq_one_letter_code
_entity_poly.pdbx_strand_id
1 'polypeptide(L)'
;MQTKADIPVTLLDDDAPAFIRAWFEIVQLKQLYRQGWLKRGISTADCETVAEHTFGNAMLCLLLARDYPALQLEKVLRLALVHDIGEAYVGDITPHDRVEKSEKTRLETEAVERILGKLPNGASLIADWHEYEAGETAEARFVKQVDRLELALQASVYGRQGKVDSSEFLDAAEAFVQADGLKEIIAQ
;
A
#
# COMPACT_ATOMS: atom_id res chain seq x y z
N MET A 1 -2.01 10.86 13.21
CA MET A 1 -1.26 10.53 11.99
C MET A 1 0.04 11.32 12.01
N GLN A 2 1.19 10.66 12.07
CA GLN A 2 2.50 11.32 11.96
C GLN A 2 2.95 11.34 10.50
N THR A 3 3.52 12.46 10.06
CA THR A 3 4.06 12.64 8.70
C THR A 3 5.52 13.07 8.73
N LYS A 4 6.25 12.78 7.64
CA LYS A 4 7.66 13.13 7.42
C LYS A 4 7.88 14.61 7.19
N ALA A 5 6.94 15.26 6.51
CA ALA A 5 6.91 16.69 6.28
C ALA A 5 5.47 17.18 6.12
N ASP A 6 5.33 18.47 5.79
CA ASP A 6 4.05 19.09 5.48
C ASP A 6 3.37 18.45 4.26
N ILE A 7 2.05 18.53 4.22
CA ILE A 7 1.22 17.96 3.16
C ILE A 7 1.49 18.70 1.84
N PRO A 8 1.92 18.02 0.75
CA PRO A 8 2.30 18.71 -0.48
C PRO A 8 1.19 19.53 -1.12
N VAL A 9 -0.08 19.06 -1.11
CA VAL A 9 -1.20 19.74 -1.78
C VAL A 9 -1.47 21.15 -1.23
N THR A 10 -1.02 21.48 -0.02
CA THR A 10 -1.17 22.82 0.56
C THR A 10 -0.23 23.86 -0.07
N LEU A 11 0.76 23.40 -0.85
CA LEU A 11 1.70 24.24 -1.59
C LEU A 11 1.14 24.70 -2.95
N LEU A 12 -0.04 24.21 -3.34
CA LEU A 12 -0.66 24.55 -4.62
C LEU A 12 -1.65 25.69 -4.47
N ASP A 13 -1.63 26.60 -5.44
CA ASP A 13 -2.69 27.57 -5.66
C ASP A 13 -4.01 26.88 -6.03
N ASP A 14 -5.13 27.58 -5.82
CA ASP A 14 -6.48 27.04 -6.07
C ASP A 14 -6.71 26.72 -7.56
N ASP A 15 -6.09 27.47 -8.47
CA ASP A 15 -6.23 27.34 -9.92
C ASP A 15 -5.28 26.31 -10.56
N ALA A 16 -4.51 25.57 -9.76
CA ALA A 16 -3.59 24.54 -10.26
C ALA A 16 -4.31 23.49 -11.15
N PRO A 17 -3.71 23.09 -12.30
CA PRO A 17 -4.31 22.10 -13.19
C PRO A 17 -4.63 20.78 -12.49
N ALA A 18 -5.74 20.15 -12.88
CA ALA A 18 -6.24 18.90 -12.31
C ALA A 18 -5.17 17.80 -12.17
N PHE A 19 -4.35 17.61 -13.21
CA PHE A 19 -3.24 16.63 -13.19
C PHE A 19 -2.18 16.96 -12.15
N ILE A 20 -1.77 18.23 -12.04
CA ILE A 20 -0.78 18.68 -11.05
C ILE A 20 -1.32 18.51 -9.64
N ARG A 21 -2.60 18.87 -9.42
CA ARG A 21 -3.26 18.66 -8.12
C ARG A 21 -3.30 17.19 -7.73
N ALA A 22 -3.74 16.31 -8.64
CA ALA A 22 -3.77 14.87 -8.40
C ALA A 22 -2.37 14.32 -8.09
N TRP A 23 -1.33 14.75 -8.80
CA TRP A 23 0.05 14.35 -8.49
C TRP A 23 0.48 14.79 -7.09
N PHE A 24 0.19 16.03 -6.69
CA PHE A 24 0.50 16.53 -5.35
C PHE A 24 -0.26 15.80 -4.23
N GLU A 25 -1.50 15.40 -4.49
CA GLU A 25 -2.28 14.54 -3.59
C GLU A 25 -1.65 13.13 -3.51
N ILE A 26 -1.25 12.52 -4.63
CA ILE A 26 -0.59 11.20 -4.64
C ILE A 26 0.74 11.22 -3.87
N VAL A 27 1.59 12.22 -4.09
CA VAL A 27 2.90 12.29 -3.41
C VAL A 27 2.81 12.63 -1.93
N GLN A 28 1.61 12.90 -1.40
CA GLN A 28 1.37 12.92 0.03
C GLN A 28 1.72 11.58 0.69
N LEU A 29 1.59 10.46 -0.02
CA LEU A 29 2.01 9.14 0.45
C LEU A 29 3.51 9.07 0.78
N LYS A 30 4.35 9.94 0.20
CA LYS A 30 5.77 10.09 0.56
C LYS A 30 5.99 10.76 1.92
N GLN A 31 4.95 11.40 2.45
CA GLN A 31 4.98 12.04 3.76
C GLN A 31 4.29 11.19 4.81
N LEU A 32 3.40 10.28 4.42
CA LEU A 32 2.68 9.44 5.34
C LEU A 32 3.55 8.25 5.78
N TYR A 33 3.98 8.24 7.05
CA TYR A 33 4.63 7.06 7.62
C TYR A 33 3.64 5.90 7.72
N ARG A 34 4.14 4.67 7.60
CA ARG A 34 3.40 3.47 7.98
C ARG A 34 3.20 3.45 9.50
N GLN A 35 2.02 3.85 9.95
CA GLN A 35 1.68 4.05 11.36
C GLN A 35 1.80 2.75 12.16
N GLY A 36 1.66 1.58 11.51
CA GLY A 36 1.86 0.28 12.12
C GLY A 36 3.25 0.08 12.73
N TRP A 37 4.30 0.64 12.09
CA TRP A 37 5.68 0.57 12.57
C TRP A 37 5.95 1.56 13.71
N LEU A 38 5.44 2.78 13.59
CA LEU A 38 5.56 3.78 14.66
C LEU A 38 4.94 3.29 15.97
N LYS A 39 3.77 2.64 15.89
CA LYS A 39 3.08 2.04 17.05
C LYS A 39 3.89 0.90 17.70
N ARG A 40 4.84 0.31 16.98
CA ARG A 40 5.76 -0.73 17.46
C ARG A 40 7.13 -0.20 17.88
N GLY A 41 7.28 1.12 17.94
CA GLY A 41 8.50 1.77 18.43
C GLY A 41 9.58 2.00 17.37
N ILE A 42 9.31 1.74 16.09
CA ILE A 42 10.21 2.18 15.02
C ILE A 42 10.23 3.71 15.01
N SER A 43 11.43 4.29 15.04
CA SER A 43 11.60 5.74 15.03
C SER A 43 11.22 6.34 13.67
N THR A 44 10.84 7.61 13.64
CA THR A 44 10.58 8.32 12.37
C THR A 44 11.83 8.46 11.49
N ALA A 45 13.04 8.31 12.04
CA ALA A 45 14.27 8.28 11.26
C ALA A 45 14.42 6.98 10.43
N ASP A 46 13.76 5.90 10.85
CA ASP A 46 13.86 4.57 10.26
C ASP A 46 12.57 4.08 9.60
N CYS A 47 11.43 4.66 9.97
CA CYS A 47 10.12 4.25 9.53
C CYS A 47 9.93 4.55 8.04
N GLU A 48 9.53 3.53 7.29
CA GLU A 48 9.09 3.71 5.90
C GLU A 48 7.79 4.52 5.82
N THR A 49 7.56 5.06 4.65
CA THR A 49 6.36 5.74 4.22
C THR A 49 5.48 4.81 3.38
N VAL A 50 4.20 5.15 3.23
CA VAL A 50 3.27 4.38 2.39
C VAL A 50 3.75 4.31 0.94
N ALA A 51 4.41 5.36 0.44
CA ALA A 51 5.02 5.33 -0.88
C ALA A 51 6.22 4.35 -0.99
N GLU A 52 7.03 4.22 0.07
CA GLU A 52 8.15 3.26 0.11
C GLU A 52 7.63 1.81 0.15
N HIS A 53 6.59 1.56 0.95
CA HIS A 53 5.85 0.29 0.97
C HIS A 53 5.23 -0.04 -0.40
N THR A 54 4.55 0.92 -1.03
CA THR A 54 3.94 0.74 -2.36
C THR A 54 5.00 0.39 -3.42
N PHE A 55 6.17 1.01 -3.35
CA PHE A 55 7.31 0.67 -4.20
C PHE A 55 7.80 -0.76 -3.94
N GLY A 56 8.01 -1.15 -2.68
CA GLY A 56 8.39 -2.50 -2.29
C GLY A 56 7.42 -3.55 -2.82
N ASN A 57 6.12 -3.30 -2.64
CA ASN A 57 5.04 -4.20 -3.07
C ASN A 57 5.03 -4.35 -4.60
N ALA A 58 5.08 -3.24 -5.35
CA ALA A 58 5.14 -3.27 -6.81
C ALA A 58 6.41 -3.97 -7.33
N MET A 59 7.56 -3.78 -6.68
CA MET A 59 8.80 -4.47 -7.02
C MET A 59 8.72 -5.97 -6.79
N LEU A 60 8.18 -6.42 -5.65
CA LEU A 60 7.95 -7.84 -5.40
C LEU A 60 6.96 -8.42 -6.41
N CYS A 61 5.87 -7.72 -6.72
CA CYS A 61 4.92 -8.10 -7.75
C CYS A 61 5.61 -8.31 -9.10
N LEU A 62 6.47 -7.37 -9.53
CA LEU A 62 7.24 -7.47 -10.76
C LEU A 62 8.16 -8.70 -10.79
N LEU A 63 8.84 -8.97 -9.68
CA LEU A 63 9.81 -10.07 -9.58
C LEU A 63 9.15 -11.45 -9.53
N LEU A 64 8.00 -11.54 -8.86
CA LEU A 64 7.33 -12.80 -8.53
C LEU A 64 6.27 -13.21 -9.56
N ALA A 65 5.61 -12.25 -10.22
CA ALA A 65 4.55 -12.56 -11.18
C ALA A 65 5.03 -13.40 -12.39
N ARG A 66 6.34 -13.41 -12.69
CA ARG A 66 6.92 -14.26 -13.75
C ARG A 66 6.67 -15.76 -13.54
N ASP A 67 6.51 -16.18 -12.28
CA ASP A 67 6.29 -17.58 -11.92
C ASP A 67 4.78 -17.95 -12.01
N TYR A 68 3.93 -16.99 -12.36
CA TYR A 68 2.48 -17.14 -12.46
C TYR A 68 1.99 -16.71 -13.87
N PRO A 69 2.17 -17.56 -14.90
CA PRO A 69 1.92 -17.18 -16.31
C PRO A 69 0.45 -16.89 -16.64
N ALA A 70 -0.48 -17.24 -15.74
CA ALA A 70 -1.89 -16.91 -15.87
C ALA A 70 -2.23 -15.45 -15.47
N LEU A 71 -1.30 -14.75 -14.80
CA LEU A 71 -1.51 -13.37 -14.37
C LEU A 71 -1.11 -12.38 -15.45
N GLN A 72 -1.89 -11.31 -15.60
CA GLN A 72 -1.52 -10.18 -16.43
C GLN A 72 -0.63 -9.21 -15.65
N LEU A 73 0.67 -9.20 -15.94
CA LEU A 73 1.66 -8.38 -15.21
C LEU A 73 1.29 -6.89 -15.17
N GLU A 74 0.81 -6.31 -16.28
CA GLU A 74 0.38 -4.90 -16.29
C GLU A 74 -0.72 -4.64 -15.25
N LYS A 75 -1.72 -5.53 -15.18
CA LYS A 75 -2.82 -5.41 -14.23
C LYS A 75 -2.32 -5.56 -12.79
N VAL A 76 -1.46 -6.55 -12.52
CA VAL A 76 -0.82 -6.75 -11.21
C VAL A 76 -0.11 -5.47 -10.75
N LEU A 77 0.71 -4.86 -11.61
CA LEU A 77 1.45 -3.64 -11.27
C LEU A 77 0.52 -2.44 -11.06
N ARG A 78 -0.54 -2.31 -11.87
CA ARG A 78 -1.55 -1.26 -11.70
C ARG A 78 -2.23 -1.38 -10.34
N LEU A 79 -2.69 -2.57 -9.97
CA LEU A 79 -3.30 -2.85 -8.66
C LEU A 79 -2.34 -2.51 -7.52
N ALA A 80 -1.08 -2.97 -7.60
CA ALA A 80 -0.06 -2.68 -6.59
C ALA A 80 0.24 -1.19 -6.44
N LEU A 81 0.23 -0.41 -7.53
CA LEU A 81 0.50 1.03 -7.47
C LEU A 81 -0.67 1.86 -6.94
N VAL A 82 -1.92 1.39 -7.08
CA VAL A 82 -3.10 2.17 -6.70
C VAL A 82 -3.71 1.78 -5.36
N HIS A 83 -3.37 0.61 -4.81
CA HIS A 83 -4.10 0.02 -3.68
C HIS A 83 -4.22 0.93 -2.45
N ASP A 84 -3.15 1.66 -2.08
CA ASP A 84 -3.11 2.54 -0.91
C ASP A 84 -3.31 4.03 -1.25
N ILE A 85 -3.79 4.39 -2.45
CA ILE A 85 -4.00 5.81 -2.82
C ILE A 85 -5.00 6.51 -1.88
N GLY A 86 -5.98 5.77 -1.34
CA GLY A 86 -6.95 6.32 -0.38
C GLY A 86 -6.30 6.85 0.90
N GLU A 87 -5.17 6.28 1.30
CA GLU A 87 -4.45 6.66 2.52
C GLU A 87 -3.89 8.09 2.44
N ALA A 88 -3.76 8.66 1.25
CA ALA A 88 -3.36 10.05 1.08
C ALA A 88 -4.28 11.03 1.85
N TYR A 89 -5.57 10.71 2.02
CA TYR A 89 -6.48 11.51 2.84
C TYR A 89 -6.89 10.83 4.15
N VAL A 90 -7.04 9.52 4.12
CA VAL A 90 -7.55 8.75 5.27
C VAL A 90 -6.46 8.51 6.32
N GLY A 91 -5.19 8.47 5.88
CA GLY A 91 -4.06 7.98 6.64
C GLY A 91 -3.98 6.45 6.65
N ASP A 92 -2.82 5.93 7.06
CA ASP A 92 -2.60 4.49 7.26
C ASP A 92 -3.29 4.06 8.58
N ILE A 93 -4.58 3.72 8.46
CA ILE A 93 -5.43 3.23 9.55
C ILE A 93 -5.01 1.79 9.88
N THR A 94 -4.61 1.57 11.12
CA THR A 94 -4.22 0.25 11.61
C THR A 94 -5.34 -0.41 12.40
N PRO A 95 -5.29 -1.74 12.64
CA PRO A 95 -6.27 -2.43 13.46
C PRO A 95 -6.46 -1.85 14.88
N HIS A 96 -5.48 -1.10 15.38
CA HIS A 96 -5.53 -0.45 16.69
C HIS A 96 -6.42 0.80 16.73
N ASP A 97 -6.73 1.40 15.58
CA ASP A 97 -7.53 2.62 15.49
C ASP A 97 -9.04 2.38 15.61
N ARG A 98 -9.47 1.10 15.63
CA ARG A 98 -10.87 0.68 15.86
C ARG A 98 -11.89 1.36 14.94
N VAL A 99 -11.49 1.68 13.71
CA VAL A 99 -12.39 2.16 12.67
C VAL A 99 -13.10 0.96 12.04
N GLU A 100 -14.43 1.03 11.95
CA GLU A 100 -15.23 0.00 11.30
C GLU A 100 -14.80 -0.19 9.84
N LYS A 101 -14.74 -1.45 9.38
CA LYS A 101 -14.26 -1.75 8.02
C LYS A 101 -15.07 -1.02 6.95
N SER A 102 -16.39 -0.96 7.10
CA SER A 102 -17.27 -0.25 6.16
C SER A 102 -16.99 1.25 6.11
N GLU A 103 -16.65 1.86 7.26
CA GLU A 103 -16.33 3.27 7.33
C GLU A 103 -14.95 3.55 6.72
N LYS A 104 -13.95 2.70 6.99
CA LYS A 104 -12.64 2.76 6.34
C LYS A 104 -12.80 2.74 4.82
N THR A 105 -13.50 1.73 4.29
CA THR A 105 -13.72 1.59 2.85
C THR A 105 -14.47 2.78 2.26
N ARG A 106 -15.47 3.34 2.96
CA ARG A 106 -16.18 4.55 2.50
C ARG A 106 -15.22 5.74 2.37
N LEU A 107 -14.44 6.02 3.42
CA LEU A 107 -13.49 7.13 3.44
C LEU A 107 -12.40 6.97 2.36
N GLU A 108 -11.89 5.75 2.18
CA GLU A 108 -10.88 5.47 1.15
C GLU A 108 -11.45 5.59 -0.26
N THR A 109 -12.70 5.16 -0.48
CA THR A 109 -13.38 5.35 -1.77
C THR A 109 -13.50 6.84 -2.10
N GLU A 110 -13.96 7.66 -1.16
CA GLU A 110 -14.07 9.12 -1.34
C GLU A 110 -12.71 9.76 -1.66
N ALA A 111 -11.64 9.31 -1.00
CA ALA A 111 -10.28 9.78 -1.25
C ALA A 111 -9.78 9.38 -2.64
N VAL A 112 -9.97 8.13 -3.05
CA VAL A 112 -9.56 7.61 -4.35
C VAL A 112 -10.32 8.31 -5.49
N GLU A 113 -11.64 8.45 -5.37
CA GLU A 113 -12.45 9.18 -6.34
C GLU A 113 -12.04 10.65 -6.44
N ARG A 114 -11.78 11.29 -5.30
CA ARG A 114 -11.27 12.66 -5.25
C ARG A 114 -9.96 12.82 -6.01
N ILE A 115 -9.00 11.92 -5.81
CA ILE A 115 -7.66 12.02 -6.40
C ILE A 115 -7.69 11.66 -7.88
N LEU A 116 -8.18 10.45 -8.18
CA LEU A 116 -8.07 9.85 -9.51
C LEU A 116 -9.17 10.32 -10.44
N GLY A 117 -10.35 10.69 -9.95
CA GLY A 117 -11.49 11.13 -10.76
C GLY A 117 -11.23 12.40 -11.58
N LYS A 118 -10.17 13.15 -11.23
CA LYS A 118 -9.70 14.33 -11.97
C LYS A 118 -8.84 13.98 -13.19
N LEU A 119 -8.40 12.73 -13.33
CA LEU A 119 -7.47 12.28 -14.37
C LEU A 119 -8.21 11.70 -15.59
N PRO A 120 -7.66 11.83 -16.82
CA PRO A 120 -8.28 11.28 -18.03
C PRO A 120 -8.51 9.76 -17.99
N ASN A 121 -7.63 9.01 -17.33
CA ASN A 121 -7.74 7.56 -17.11
C ASN A 121 -8.25 7.19 -15.71
N GLY A 122 -8.77 8.18 -14.97
CA GLY A 122 -9.18 8.04 -13.57
C GLY A 122 -10.18 6.91 -13.33
N ALA A 123 -11.22 6.81 -14.16
CA ALA A 123 -12.24 5.79 -14.02
C ALA A 123 -11.67 4.36 -14.06
N SER A 124 -10.66 4.10 -14.89
CA SER A 124 -10.04 2.77 -14.96
C SER A 124 -9.17 2.48 -13.74
N LEU A 125 -8.51 3.48 -13.16
CA LEU A 125 -7.69 3.30 -11.97
C LEU A 125 -8.56 3.18 -10.70
N ILE A 126 -9.69 3.88 -10.64
CA ILE A 126 -10.70 3.70 -9.58
C ILE A 126 -11.27 2.28 -9.64
N ALA A 127 -11.56 1.76 -10.85
CA ALA A 127 -11.99 0.38 -11.01
C ALA A 127 -10.91 -0.63 -10.57
N ASP A 128 -9.64 -0.37 -10.86
CA ASP A 128 -8.52 -1.18 -10.35
C ASP A 128 -8.50 -1.18 -8.81
N TRP A 129 -8.66 -0.01 -8.18
CA TRP A 129 -8.70 0.09 -6.72
C TRP A 129 -9.87 -0.73 -6.11
N HIS A 130 -11.07 -0.62 -6.68
CA HIS A 130 -12.21 -1.44 -6.24
C HIS A 130 -11.98 -2.93 -6.42
N GLU A 131 -11.35 -3.34 -7.53
CA GLU A 131 -11.00 -4.74 -7.78
C GLU A 131 -9.99 -5.26 -6.74
N TYR A 132 -8.98 -4.45 -6.41
CA TYR A 132 -8.06 -4.77 -5.32
C TYR A 132 -8.82 -4.94 -4.01
N GLU A 133 -9.68 -3.99 -3.63
CA GLU A 133 -10.44 -4.06 -2.37
C GLU A 133 -11.34 -5.30 -2.29
N ALA A 134 -12.02 -5.63 -3.38
CA ALA A 134 -12.88 -6.82 -3.46
C ALA A 134 -12.07 -8.13 -3.39
N GLY A 135 -10.86 -8.18 -3.96
CA GLY A 135 -10.01 -9.38 -3.94
C GLY A 135 -10.58 -10.55 -4.75
N GLU A 136 -11.41 -10.27 -5.76
CA GLU A 136 -12.15 -11.30 -6.51
C GLU A 136 -11.40 -11.85 -7.73
N THR A 137 -10.43 -11.11 -8.27
CA THR A 137 -9.62 -11.55 -9.41
C THR A 137 -8.34 -12.27 -8.96
N ALA A 138 -7.73 -13.03 -9.87
CA ALA A 138 -6.47 -13.72 -9.59
C ALA A 138 -5.35 -12.70 -9.31
N GLU A 139 -5.30 -11.62 -10.08
CA GLU A 139 -4.36 -10.52 -9.92
C GLU A 139 -4.56 -9.80 -8.58
N ALA A 140 -5.80 -9.47 -8.19
CA ALA A 140 -6.06 -8.81 -6.90
C ALA A 140 -5.68 -9.70 -5.71
N ARG A 141 -6.01 -11.00 -5.76
CA ARG A 141 -5.58 -11.95 -4.71
C ARG A 141 -4.06 -12.12 -4.67
N PHE A 142 -3.40 -12.08 -5.82
CA PHE A 142 -1.94 -12.14 -5.88
C PHE A 142 -1.33 -10.91 -5.21
N VAL A 143 -1.76 -9.70 -5.59
CA VAL A 143 -1.23 -8.45 -5.02
C VAL A 143 -1.49 -8.37 -3.51
N LYS A 144 -2.67 -8.81 -3.00
CA LYS A 144 -2.92 -8.86 -1.55
C LYS A 144 -1.97 -9.82 -0.81
N GLN A 145 -1.58 -10.93 -1.42
CA GLN A 145 -0.61 -11.83 -0.81
C GLN A 145 0.80 -11.22 -0.83
N VAL A 146 1.17 -10.56 -1.92
CA VAL A 146 2.46 -9.87 -2.05
C VAL A 146 2.56 -8.69 -1.08
N ASP A 147 1.48 -7.92 -0.88
CA ASP A 147 1.38 -6.86 0.13
C ASP A 147 1.70 -7.40 1.55
N ARG A 148 1.10 -8.54 1.92
CA ARG A 148 1.39 -9.19 3.21
C ARG A 148 2.83 -9.70 3.30
N LEU A 149 3.37 -10.26 2.20
CA LEU A 149 4.75 -10.71 2.12
C LEU A 149 5.73 -9.54 2.25
N GLU A 150 5.44 -8.41 1.61
CA GLU A 150 6.24 -7.19 1.68
C GLU A 150 6.36 -6.72 3.13
N LEU A 151 5.24 -6.63 3.84
CA LEU A 151 5.22 -6.26 5.26
C LEU A 151 6.12 -7.18 6.10
N ALA A 152 6.08 -8.48 5.85
CA ALA A 152 6.89 -9.45 6.58
C ALA A 152 8.38 -9.37 6.25
N LEU A 153 8.72 -9.11 4.98
CA LEU A 153 10.09 -8.88 4.56
C LEU A 153 10.63 -7.56 5.14
N GLN A 154 9.81 -6.51 5.21
CA GLN A 154 10.18 -5.27 5.87
C GLN A 154 10.38 -5.47 7.39
N ALA A 155 9.51 -6.26 8.04
CA ALA A 155 9.69 -6.67 9.44
C ALA A 155 11.05 -7.37 9.63
N SER A 156 11.38 -8.27 8.71
CA SER A 156 12.61 -9.07 8.68
C SER A 156 13.87 -8.19 8.52
N VAL A 157 13.78 -7.10 7.75
CA VAL A 157 14.81 -6.05 7.66
C VAL A 157 14.97 -5.33 9.00
N TYR A 158 13.88 -4.84 9.60
CA TYR A 158 13.93 -4.17 10.90
C TYR A 158 14.40 -5.09 12.03
N GLY A 159 14.03 -6.38 12.00
CA GLY A 159 14.47 -7.38 12.96
C GLY A 159 15.96 -7.66 12.88
N ARG A 160 16.53 -7.77 11.68
CA ARG A 160 17.99 -7.88 11.48
C ARG A 160 18.76 -6.63 11.92
N GLN A 161 18.09 -5.49 11.95
CA GLN A 161 18.64 -4.24 12.51
C GLN A 161 18.45 -4.14 14.03
N GLY A 162 17.82 -5.14 14.68
CA GLY A 162 17.55 -5.15 16.11
C GLY A 162 16.47 -4.16 16.56
N LYS A 163 15.59 -3.73 15.65
CA LYS A 163 14.58 -2.69 15.90
C LYS A 163 13.21 -3.22 16.29
N VAL A 164 12.87 -4.44 15.87
CA VAL A 164 11.57 -5.09 16.17
C VAL A 164 11.74 -6.61 16.19
N ASP A 165 10.87 -7.32 16.91
CA ASP A 165 10.73 -8.76 16.72
C ASP A 165 9.90 -9.03 15.45
N SER A 166 10.48 -9.71 14.47
CA SER A 166 9.81 -9.98 13.19
C SER A 166 9.00 -11.26 13.17
N SER A 167 9.05 -12.09 14.23
CA SER A 167 8.39 -13.40 14.27
C SER A 167 6.88 -13.30 14.03
N GLU A 168 6.19 -12.39 14.72
CA GLU A 168 4.74 -12.20 14.57
C GLU A 168 4.30 -11.87 13.14
N PHE A 169 5.17 -11.19 12.37
CA PHE A 169 4.88 -10.78 11.00
C PHE A 169 5.11 -11.92 10.01
N LEU A 170 6.17 -12.69 10.22
CA LEU A 170 6.48 -13.86 9.41
C LEU A 170 5.40 -14.94 9.60
N ASP A 171 5.00 -15.21 10.84
CA ASP A 171 3.92 -16.15 11.17
C ASP A 171 2.58 -15.71 10.54
N ALA A 172 2.26 -14.41 10.64
CA ALA A 172 1.04 -13.86 10.04
C ALA A 172 1.06 -13.94 8.51
N ALA A 173 2.21 -13.73 7.88
CA ALA A 173 2.36 -13.88 6.44
C ALA A 173 2.26 -15.34 6.01
N GLU A 174 2.90 -16.26 6.72
CA GLU A 174 2.82 -17.70 6.44
C GLU A 174 1.37 -18.22 6.50
N ALA A 175 0.59 -17.74 7.47
CA ALA A 175 -0.81 -18.09 7.61
C ALA A 175 -1.71 -17.52 6.50
N PHE A 176 -1.35 -16.37 5.92
CA PHE A 176 -2.16 -15.65 4.93
C PHE A 176 -1.81 -16.01 3.49
N VAL A 177 -0.53 -16.17 3.19
CA VAL A 177 -0.01 -16.44 1.86
C VAL A 177 -0.34 -17.89 1.48
N GLN A 178 -1.02 -18.07 0.36
CA GLN A 178 -1.50 -19.38 -0.09
C GLN A 178 -0.69 -19.95 -1.25
N ALA A 179 -0.20 -19.09 -2.15
CA ALA A 179 0.57 -19.53 -3.31
C ALA A 179 1.89 -20.18 -2.89
N ASP A 180 2.14 -21.40 -3.36
CA ASP A 180 3.27 -22.24 -2.91
C ASP A 180 4.61 -21.53 -3.08
N GLY A 181 4.84 -20.90 -4.24
CA GLY A 181 6.08 -20.15 -4.50
C GLY A 181 6.29 -18.94 -3.58
N LEU A 182 5.21 -18.35 -3.04
CA LEU A 182 5.32 -17.26 -2.06
C LEU A 182 5.62 -17.78 -0.65
N LYS A 183 5.07 -18.94 -0.27
CA LYS A 183 5.37 -19.59 1.02
C LYS A 183 6.84 -19.98 1.13
N GLU A 184 7.43 -20.48 0.05
CA GLU A 184 8.84 -20.84 0.01
C GLU A 184 9.77 -19.66 0.31
N ILE A 185 9.35 -18.42 0.01
CA ILE A 185 10.14 -17.22 0.32
C ILE A 185 10.12 -16.91 1.82
N ILE A 186 8.98 -17.13 2.49
CA ILE A 186 8.84 -16.87 3.93
C ILE A 186 9.64 -17.90 4.75
N ALA A 187 9.75 -19.13 4.26
CA ALA A 187 10.44 -20.22 4.94
C ALA A 187 11.99 -20.16 4.89
N GLN A 188 12.57 -19.17 4.19
CA GLN A 188 14.03 -19.00 4.00
C GLN A 188 14.63 -17.94 4.95
#